data_AF-A0A238ZJQ8-F1
#
_entry.id   AF-A0A238ZJQ8-F1
#
_cell.length_a   1.000
_cell.length_b   1.000
_cell.length_c   1.000
_cell.angle_alpha   90.00
_cell.angle_beta   90.00
_cell.angle_gamma   90.00
#
_symmetry.space_group_name_H-M   'P 1'
#
loop_
_entity.id
_entity.type
_entity.pdbx_description
1 polymer ?
#
loop_
_entity_poly.entity_id
_entity_poly.type
_entity_poly.pdbx_seq_one_letter_code
_entity_poly.pdbx_strand_id
1 'polypeptide(L)'
;MDRATLESLGVSPQKIAPDTYKITLRDVNQTIKIIEEFIREYSLHPQIRQLVASILKPCKSKDYTCYVRRIVEYIKQHVKYVNDPPKTEILQSPIRTLQYKIGDCDDHTILTGTLLRAAGFKIRITLGAPLGRFNHVYLHVYIPGHGWTTVDTTNANPLMKKPYKEREMVEIGNEPLEELGFSFKKLRRLVRRTGRILSPAAHIARKMIPHRHKRKLTGRQLARIACKGMKCFPPGSKLIHKKEGHFYKTYVRLPNGKMQLLYQKSIAPKPKPKPHPQKKRVHRKPHPRPKPLCVCITKQGVKVI
;
A
#
# COMPACT_ATOMS: atom_id res chain seq x y z
N MET A 1 -0.94 5.37 14.75
CA MET A 1 -1.87 6.52 14.78
C MET A 1 -1.52 7.52 15.87
N ASP A 2 -1.26 8.76 15.46
CA ASP A 2 -1.02 9.88 16.37
C ASP A 2 -2.31 10.66 16.68
N ARG A 3 -2.19 11.65 17.57
CA ARG A 3 -3.29 12.53 17.97
C ARG A 3 -3.91 13.29 16.79
N ALA A 4 -3.09 13.79 15.87
CA ALA A 4 -3.56 14.63 14.77
C ALA A 4 -4.37 13.81 13.76
N THR A 5 -3.96 12.57 13.49
CA THR A 5 -4.75 11.64 12.68
C THR A 5 -6.10 11.38 13.33
N LEU A 6 -6.15 11.07 14.62
CA LEU A 6 -7.41 10.86 15.34
C LEU A 6 -8.34 12.09 15.29
N GLU A 7 -7.81 13.29 15.54
CA GLU A 7 -8.58 14.54 15.42
C GLU A 7 -9.12 14.75 13.99
N SER A 8 -8.33 14.41 12.96
CA SER A 8 -8.76 14.49 11.55
C SER A 8 -9.89 13.52 11.20
N LEU A 9 -10.02 12.41 11.94
CA LEU A 9 -11.13 11.45 11.80
C LEU A 9 -12.40 11.91 12.55
N GLY A 10 -12.36 13.09 13.18
CA GLY A 10 -13.49 13.70 13.88
C GLY A 10 -13.74 13.10 15.27
N VAL A 11 -12.73 12.47 15.87
CA VAL A 11 -12.77 12.03 17.27
C VAL A 11 -11.94 12.96 18.16
N SER A 12 -12.28 13.01 19.45
CA SER A 12 -11.57 13.83 20.44
C SER A 12 -10.71 12.92 21.32
N PRO A 13 -9.40 12.74 21.01
CA PRO A 13 -8.54 11.83 21.75
C PRO A 13 -8.01 12.43 23.05
N GLN A 14 -8.20 11.72 24.15
CA GLN A 14 -7.56 11.97 25.44
C GLN A 14 -6.42 10.97 25.61
N LYS A 15 -5.17 11.47 25.70
CA LYS A 15 -4.01 10.59 25.93
C LYS A 15 -4.07 10.01 27.34
N ILE A 16 -3.99 8.68 27.46
CA ILE A 16 -4.00 7.98 28.76
C ILE A 16 -2.72 7.16 29.01
N ALA A 17 -1.97 6.84 27.94
CA ALA A 17 -0.63 6.24 28.03
C ALA A 17 0.21 6.66 26.80
N PRO A 18 1.53 6.35 26.72
CA PRO A 18 2.41 6.80 25.63
C PRO A 18 1.85 6.55 24.22
N ASP A 19 1.22 5.38 24.00
CA ASP A 19 0.63 4.96 22.72
C ASP A 19 -0.88 4.65 22.83
N THR A 20 -1.55 5.21 23.84
CA THR A 20 -2.96 4.88 24.11
C THR A 20 -3.77 6.14 24.30
N TYR A 21 -4.87 6.21 23.55
CA TYR A 21 -5.85 7.28 23.61
C TYR A 21 -7.20 6.70 24.01
N LYS A 22 -7.89 7.40 24.91
CA LYS A 22 -9.32 7.25 25.11
C LYS A 22 -10.03 8.16 24.13
N ILE A 23 -11.00 7.62 23.39
CA ILE A 23 -11.82 8.36 22.43
C ILE A 23 -13.29 8.12 22.72
N THR A 24 -14.13 9.08 22.35
CA THR A 24 -15.59 8.90 22.34
C THR A 24 -16.04 8.70 20.91
N LEU A 25 -16.59 7.53 20.63
CA LEU A 25 -17.20 7.19 19.34
C LEU A 25 -18.69 7.57 19.37
N ARG A 26 -19.18 8.17 18.29
CA ARG A 26 -20.57 8.61 18.11
C ARG A 26 -21.39 7.58 17.36
N ASP A 27 -20.76 6.89 16.40
CA ASP A 27 -21.40 5.90 15.55
C ASP A 27 -20.37 4.88 15.02
N VAL A 28 -20.88 3.80 14.41
CA VAL A 28 -20.06 2.75 13.81
C VAL A 28 -19.18 3.23 12.66
N ASN A 29 -19.53 4.32 11.96
CA ASN A 29 -18.73 4.83 10.86
C ASN A 29 -17.40 5.39 11.36
N GLN A 30 -17.36 5.96 12.58
CA GLN A 30 -16.10 6.39 13.19
C GLN A 30 -15.19 5.19 13.48
N THR A 31 -15.72 4.09 14.00
CA THR A 31 -14.98 2.83 14.17
C THR A 31 -14.39 2.36 12.84
N ILE A 32 -15.21 2.28 11.79
CA ILE A 32 -14.77 1.86 10.45
C ILE A 32 -13.66 2.75 9.90
N LYS A 33 -13.74 4.08 10.08
CA LYS A 33 -12.68 5.00 9.64
C LYS A 33 -11.36 4.76 10.38
N ILE A 34 -11.41 4.45 11.67
CA ILE A 34 -10.21 4.13 12.45
C ILE A 34 -9.62 2.80 12.02
N ILE A 35 -10.45 1.77 11.79
CA ILE A 35 -10.03 0.47 11.23
C ILE A 35 -9.35 0.67 9.86
N GLU A 36 -9.99 1.43 8.97
CA GLU A 36 -9.45 1.77 7.66
C GLU A 36 -8.07 2.41 7.79
N GLU A 37 -7.92 3.41 8.66
CA GLU A 37 -6.66 4.12 8.84
C GLU A 37 -5.57 3.20 9.41
N PHE A 38 -5.88 2.36 10.39
CA PHE A 38 -4.93 1.35 10.88
C PHE A 38 -4.47 0.42 9.76
N ILE A 39 -5.40 -0.08 8.94
CA ILE A 39 -5.08 -0.95 7.82
C ILE A 39 -4.16 -0.23 6.83
N ARG A 40 -4.48 1.02 6.46
CA ARG A 40 -3.70 1.83 5.52
C ARG A 40 -2.29 2.09 6.06
N GLU A 41 -2.18 2.66 7.25
CA GLU A 41 -0.92 3.04 7.90
C GLU A 41 0.00 1.82 8.05
N TYR A 42 -0.51 0.74 8.66
CA TYR A 42 0.34 -0.40 9.03
C TYR A 42 0.61 -1.37 7.88
N SER A 43 -0.16 -1.33 6.77
CA SER A 43 0.16 -2.14 5.59
C SER A 43 1.53 -1.81 4.97
N LEU A 44 2.05 -0.59 5.25
CA LEU A 44 3.36 -0.13 4.83
C LEU A 44 4.46 -0.39 5.87
N HIS A 45 4.11 -0.93 7.05
CA HIS A 45 5.04 -1.10 8.16
C HIS A 45 6.08 -2.20 7.88
N PRO A 46 7.39 -1.97 8.12
CA PRO A 46 8.43 -2.96 7.82
C PRO A 46 8.25 -4.30 8.51
N GLN A 47 7.83 -4.31 9.79
CA GLN A 47 7.59 -5.56 10.52
C GLN A 47 6.44 -6.37 9.92
N ILE A 48 5.38 -5.69 9.47
CA ILE A 48 4.24 -6.32 8.79
C ILE A 48 4.71 -6.93 7.47
N ARG A 49 5.49 -6.19 6.68
CA ARG A 49 6.05 -6.67 5.40
C ARG A 49 6.97 -7.87 5.59
N GLN A 50 7.79 -7.87 6.64
CA GLN A 50 8.66 -8.99 6.99
C GLN A 50 7.85 -10.23 7.40
N LEU A 51 6.79 -10.04 8.19
CA LEU A 51 5.89 -11.12 8.59
C LEU A 51 5.13 -11.71 7.38
N VAL A 52 4.63 -10.88 6.48
CA VAL A 52 4.01 -11.36 5.22
C VAL A 52 5.01 -12.18 4.42
N ALA A 53 6.27 -11.73 4.28
CA ALA A 53 7.29 -12.48 3.56
C ALA A 53 7.56 -13.87 4.18
N SER A 54 7.52 -13.99 5.52
CA SER A 54 7.70 -15.29 6.19
C SER A 54 6.48 -16.20 6.04
N ILE A 55 5.27 -15.68 6.22
CA ILE A 55 4.00 -16.43 6.06
C ILE A 55 3.89 -17.02 4.64
N LEU A 56 4.25 -16.21 3.63
CA LEU A 56 4.11 -16.54 2.22
C LEU A 56 5.26 -17.36 1.64
N LYS A 57 6.35 -17.58 2.39
CA LYS A 57 7.54 -18.32 1.94
C LYS A 57 7.21 -19.68 1.26
N PRO A 58 6.23 -20.47 1.73
CA PRO A 58 5.88 -21.75 1.08
C PRO A 58 5.05 -21.62 -0.19
N CYS A 59 4.46 -20.46 -0.46
CA CYS A 59 3.58 -20.26 -1.61
C CYS A 59 4.37 -20.01 -2.90
N LYS A 60 3.85 -20.52 -4.02
CA LYS A 60 4.40 -20.18 -5.34
C LYS A 60 4.14 -18.70 -5.65
N SER A 61 5.00 -18.11 -6.47
CA SER A 61 4.81 -16.73 -6.93
C SER A 61 3.47 -16.57 -7.64
N LYS A 62 2.67 -15.58 -7.21
CA LYS A 62 1.32 -15.26 -7.73
C LYS A 62 0.25 -16.33 -7.42
N ASP A 63 0.51 -17.23 -6.48
CA ASP A 63 -0.52 -18.10 -5.93
C ASP A 63 -1.35 -17.34 -4.89
N TYR A 64 -2.25 -16.49 -5.38
CA TYR A 64 -3.03 -15.58 -4.55
C TYR A 64 -3.95 -16.32 -3.57
N THR A 65 -4.46 -17.48 -3.96
CA THR A 65 -5.28 -18.33 -3.10
C THR A 65 -4.44 -18.90 -1.96
N CYS A 66 -3.22 -19.37 -2.23
CA CYS A 66 -2.28 -19.75 -1.18
C CYS A 66 -1.98 -18.58 -0.24
N TYR A 67 -1.79 -17.37 -0.79
CA TYR A 67 -1.46 -16.21 0.04
C TYR A 67 -2.55 -15.89 1.07
N VAL A 68 -3.80 -15.80 0.61
CA VAL A 68 -4.95 -15.54 1.50
C VAL A 68 -5.09 -16.65 2.54
N ARG A 69 -5.03 -17.92 2.11
CA ARG A 69 -5.15 -19.06 3.02
C ARG A 69 -4.07 -19.05 4.11
N ARG A 70 -2.81 -18.84 3.75
CA ARG A 70 -1.69 -18.82 4.70
C ARG A 70 -1.78 -17.67 5.71
N ILE A 71 -2.25 -16.49 5.28
CA ILE A 71 -2.49 -15.35 6.16
C ILE A 71 -3.60 -15.67 7.16
N VAL A 72 -4.72 -16.23 6.69
CA VAL A 72 -5.85 -16.63 7.54
C VAL A 72 -5.43 -17.69 8.56
N GLU A 73 -4.73 -18.74 8.12
CA GLU A 73 -4.21 -19.80 8.99
C GLU A 73 -3.27 -19.24 10.06
N TYR A 74 -2.36 -18.34 9.67
CA TYR A 74 -1.44 -17.71 10.60
C TYR A 74 -2.21 -17.00 11.72
N ILE A 75 -3.21 -16.18 11.38
CA ILE A 75 -4.00 -15.45 12.38
C ILE A 75 -4.75 -16.43 13.28
N LYS A 76 -5.44 -17.42 12.71
CA LYS A 76 -6.18 -18.45 13.46
C LYS A 76 -5.30 -19.22 14.46
N GLN A 77 -4.02 -19.42 14.12
CA GLN A 77 -3.07 -20.15 14.96
C GLN A 77 -2.39 -19.28 16.03
N HIS A 78 -2.32 -17.96 15.83
CA HIS A 78 -1.49 -17.07 16.64
C HIS A 78 -2.26 -15.99 17.38
N VAL A 79 -3.56 -15.78 17.09
CA VAL A 79 -4.38 -14.75 17.72
C VAL A 79 -5.70 -15.37 18.18
N LYS A 80 -5.98 -15.28 19.47
CA LYS A 80 -7.20 -15.78 20.10
C LYS A 80 -8.27 -14.68 20.10
N TYR A 81 -9.49 -15.07 19.73
CA TYR A 81 -10.63 -14.18 19.90
C TYR A 81 -10.94 -13.99 21.39
N VAL A 82 -10.94 -12.74 21.86
CA VAL A 82 -11.27 -12.34 23.23
C VAL A 82 -12.08 -11.05 23.15
N ASN A 83 -13.27 -11.05 23.75
CA ASN A 83 -14.09 -9.84 23.82
C ASN A 83 -13.38 -8.74 24.62
N ASP A 84 -13.68 -7.50 24.27
CA ASP A 84 -13.32 -6.36 25.07
C ASP A 84 -13.91 -6.40 26.49
N PRO A 85 -13.30 -5.68 27.44
CA PRO A 85 -13.88 -5.48 28.76
C PRO A 85 -15.32 -4.94 28.65
N PRO A 86 -16.23 -5.34 29.56
CA PRO A 86 -17.62 -4.93 29.48
C PRO A 86 -17.81 -3.41 29.38
N LYS A 87 -18.71 -2.98 28.50
CA LYS A 87 -19.06 -1.56 28.25
C LYS A 87 -17.90 -0.72 27.72
N THR A 88 -16.91 -1.34 27.08
CA THR A 88 -15.80 -0.66 26.42
C THR A 88 -15.62 -1.19 24.99
N GLU A 89 -14.92 -0.40 24.18
CA GLU A 89 -14.49 -0.73 22.82
C GLU A 89 -13.01 -0.36 22.75
N ILE A 90 -12.16 -1.31 22.34
CA ILE A 90 -10.72 -1.17 22.27
C ILE A 90 -10.27 -1.54 20.87
N LEU A 91 -9.85 -0.52 20.12
CA LEU A 91 -9.23 -0.72 18.81
C LEU A 91 -7.72 -0.83 18.96
N GLN A 92 -7.16 -2.01 18.69
CA GLN A 92 -5.73 -2.26 18.75
C GLN A 92 -5.06 -2.06 17.38
N SER A 93 -3.82 -1.57 17.41
CA SER A 93 -2.99 -1.60 16.21
C SER A 93 -2.59 -3.04 15.89
N PRO A 94 -2.32 -3.40 14.62
CA PRO A 94 -1.96 -4.77 14.26
C PRO A 94 -0.65 -5.23 14.92
N ILE A 95 0.25 -4.30 15.28
CA ILE A 95 1.46 -4.62 16.04
C ILE A 95 1.10 -5.02 17.48
N ARG A 96 0.14 -4.34 18.11
CA ARG A 96 -0.34 -4.69 19.46
C ARG A 96 -1.08 -6.02 19.45
N THR A 97 -1.94 -6.27 18.47
CA THR A 97 -2.62 -7.58 18.31
C THR A 97 -1.62 -8.72 18.14
N LEU A 98 -0.53 -8.52 17.37
CA LEU A 98 0.54 -9.52 17.23
C LEU A 98 1.36 -9.73 18.51
N GLN A 99 1.53 -8.69 19.33
CA GLN A 99 2.22 -8.77 20.63
C GLN A 99 1.38 -9.50 21.67
N TYR A 100 0.11 -9.11 21.80
CA TYR A 100 -0.80 -9.64 22.82
C TYR A 100 -1.41 -10.98 22.43
N LYS A 101 -1.47 -11.29 21.13
CA LYS A 101 -2.08 -12.52 20.60
C LYS A 101 -3.54 -12.70 20.99
N ILE A 102 -4.23 -11.60 21.28
CA ILE A 102 -5.66 -11.55 21.57
C ILE A 102 -6.29 -10.33 20.88
N GLY A 103 -7.60 -10.40 20.64
CA GLY A 103 -8.41 -9.31 20.15
C GLY A 103 -9.82 -9.78 19.79
N ASP A 104 -10.73 -8.87 19.51
CA ASP A 104 -12.11 -9.18 19.12
C ASP A 104 -12.31 -9.07 17.59
N CYS A 105 -13.52 -8.76 17.11
CA CYS A 105 -13.79 -8.68 15.68
C CYS A 105 -13.06 -7.53 14.99
N ASP A 106 -12.89 -6.41 15.67
CA ASP A 106 -12.25 -5.21 15.12
C ASP A 106 -10.75 -5.44 15.00
N ASP A 107 -10.12 -5.96 16.05
CA ASP A 107 -8.69 -6.30 16.07
C ASP A 107 -8.32 -7.36 15.03
N HIS A 108 -9.13 -8.41 14.94
CA HIS A 108 -8.97 -9.44 13.92
C HIS A 108 -9.11 -8.86 12.51
N THR A 109 -10.07 -7.96 12.30
CA THR A 109 -10.27 -7.26 11.02
C THR A 109 -9.09 -6.36 10.67
N ILE A 110 -8.61 -5.57 11.63
CA ILE A 110 -7.44 -4.69 11.46
C ILE A 110 -6.23 -5.52 11.06
N LEU A 111 -5.87 -6.54 11.84
CA LEU A 111 -4.69 -7.37 11.56
C LEU A 111 -4.82 -8.10 10.22
N THR A 112 -5.97 -8.72 9.95
CA THR A 112 -6.19 -9.46 8.69
C THR A 112 -6.10 -8.52 7.49
N GLY A 113 -6.72 -7.35 7.58
CA GLY A 113 -6.71 -6.33 6.54
C GLY A 113 -5.32 -5.79 6.29
N THR A 114 -4.58 -5.50 7.36
CA THR A 114 -3.17 -5.06 7.28
C THR A 114 -2.29 -6.09 6.57
N LEU A 115 -2.38 -7.38 6.92
CA LEU A 115 -1.56 -8.42 6.28
C LEU A 115 -1.94 -8.62 4.80
N LEU A 116 -3.24 -8.64 4.48
CA LEU A 116 -3.72 -8.77 3.10
C LEU A 116 -3.31 -7.57 2.24
N ARG A 117 -3.44 -6.35 2.76
CA ARG A 117 -2.99 -5.12 2.09
C ARG A 117 -1.48 -5.11 1.88
N ALA A 118 -0.72 -5.52 2.89
CA ALA A 118 0.74 -5.66 2.78
C ALA A 118 1.15 -6.73 1.76
N ALA A 119 0.31 -7.75 1.51
CA ALA A 119 0.48 -8.74 0.44
C ALA A 119 0.00 -8.25 -0.95
N GLY A 120 -0.59 -7.06 -1.04
CA GLY A 120 -0.98 -6.41 -2.30
C GLY A 120 -2.44 -6.65 -2.72
N PHE A 121 -3.28 -7.17 -1.83
CA PHE A 121 -4.70 -7.41 -2.14
C PHE A 121 -5.54 -6.14 -2.03
N LYS A 122 -6.64 -6.08 -2.79
CA LYS A 122 -7.75 -5.16 -2.50
C LYS A 122 -8.66 -5.81 -1.49
N ILE A 123 -9.17 -5.01 -0.56
CA ILE A 123 -10.10 -5.49 0.47
C ILE A 123 -11.31 -4.58 0.58
N ARG A 124 -12.39 -5.09 1.14
CA ARG A 124 -13.54 -4.32 1.62
C ARG A 124 -13.74 -4.58 3.09
N ILE A 125 -14.03 -3.55 3.86
CA ILE A 125 -14.52 -3.67 5.23
C ILE A 125 -16.03 -3.83 5.16
N THR A 126 -16.54 -4.88 5.81
CA THR A 126 -17.95 -5.27 5.77
C THR A 126 -18.49 -5.37 7.19
N LEU A 127 -19.67 -4.79 7.41
CA LEU A 127 -20.45 -5.02 8.63
C LEU A 127 -21.43 -6.17 8.41
N GLY A 128 -21.48 -7.08 9.37
CA GLY A 128 -22.41 -8.21 9.42
C GLY A 128 -23.44 -8.06 10.54
N ALA A 129 -24.64 -8.60 10.31
CA ALA A 129 -25.72 -8.60 11.29
C ALA A 129 -26.14 -10.01 11.75
N PRO A 130 -25.26 -10.78 12.42
CA PRO A 130 -25.53 -12.17 12.82
C PRO A 130 -26.77 -12.32 13.72
N LEU A 131 -27.05 -11.34 14.58
CA LEU A 131 -28.22 -11.30 15.46
C LEU A 131 -29.24 -10.23 15.04
N GLY A 132 -29.29 -9.91 13.74
CA GLY A 132 -30.19 -8.88 13.19
C GLY A 132 -29.75 -7.43 13.47
N ARG A 133 -28.61 -7.21 14.13
CA ARG A 133 -27.98 -5.90 14.36
C ARG A 133 -26.55 -5.91 13.82
N PHE A 134 -26.10 -4.82 13.19
CA PHE A 134 -24.74 -4.69 12.69
C PHE A 134 -23.74 -4.53 13.83
N ASN A 135 -23.25 -5.66 14.36
CA ASN A 135 -22.34 -5.73 15.51
C ASN A 135 -21.11 -6.61 15.24
N HIS A 136 -20.86 -6.96 13.97
CA HIS A 136 -19.71 -7.74 13.56
C HIS A 136 -19.02 -7.06 12.40
N VAL A 137 -17.70 -7.01 12.41
CA VAL A 137 -16.90 -6.49 11.31
C VAL A 137 -15.94 -7.56 10.81
N TYR A 138 -15.78 -7.62 9.49
CA TYR A 138 -14.87 -8.55 8.81
C TYR A 138 -14.54 -8.01 7.41
N LEU A 139 -13.85 -8.83 6.60
CA LEU A 139 -13.35 -8.41 5.30
C LEU A 139 -13.91 -9.23 4.13
N HIS A 140 -14.02 -8.59 2.98
CA HIS A 140 -13.94 -9.27 1.68
C HIS A 140 -12.59 -8.98 1.03
N VAL A 141 -11.96 -9.96 0.41
CA VAL A 141 -10.70 -9.82 -0.34
C VAL A 141 -10.92 -10.12 -1.80
N TYR A 142 -10.37 -9.32 -2.70
CA TYR A 142 -10.43 -9.61 -4.14
C TYR A 142 -9.27 -10.51 -4.55
N ILE A 143 -9.57 -11.76 -4.91
CA ILE A 143 -8.58 -12.73 -5.40
C ILE A 143 -8.65 -12.74 -6.94
N PRO A 144 -7.56 -12.41 -7.66
CA PRO A 144 -7.54 -12.47 -9.12
C PRO A 144 -7.95 -13.85 -9.65
N GLY A 145 -8.94 -13.87 -10.56
CA GLY A 145 -9.49 -15.10 -11.12
C GLY A 145 -10.57 -15.79 -10.29
N HIS A 146 -10.78 -15.37 -9.03
CA HIS A 146 -11.83 -15.92 -8.15
C HIS A 146 -12.89 -14.89 -7.75
N GLY A 147 -12.53 -13.60 -7.70
CA GLY A 147 -13.43 -12.52 -7.31
C GLY A 147 -13.38 -12.19 -5.81
N TRP A 148 -14.42 -11.53 -5.32
CA TRP A 148 -14.55 -11.16 -3.91
C TRP A 148 -14.83 -12.39 -3.05
N THR A 149 -13.94 -12.66 -2.10
CA THR A 149 -14.01 -13.81 -1.18
C THR A 149 -14.10 -13.32 0.25
N THR A 150 -14.97 -13.93 1.04
CA THR A 150 -15.10 -13.61 2.47
C THR A 150 -13.83 -13.99 3.23
N VAL A 151 -13.41 -13.13 4.16
CA VAL A 151 -12.33 -13.40 5.10
C VAL A 151 -12.73 -12.90 6.48
N ASP A 152 -12.99 -13.84 7.38
CA ASP A 152 -13.39 -13.57 8.75
C ASP A 152 -12.73 -14.55 9.72
N THR A 153 -11.62 -14.13 10.30
CA THR A 153 -10.77 -14.96 11.16
C THR A 153 -11.35 -15.18 12.56
N THR A 154 -12.49 -14.55 12.90
CA THR A 154 -13.20 -14.77 14.17
C THR A 154 -14.00 -16.07 14.16
N ASN A 155 -14.36 -16.57 12.97
CA ASN A 155 -15.21 -17.73 12.80
C ASN A 155 -14.41 -19.04 12.60
N ALA A 156 -15.07 -20.18 12.80
CA ALA A 156 -14.48 -21.51 12.57
C ALA A 156 -14.09 -21.73 11.10
N ASN A 157 -14.91 -21.21 10.18
CA ASN A 157 -14.72 -21.29 8.73
C ASN A 157 -14.50 -19.88 8.16
N PRO A 158 -13.24 -19.37 8.10
CA PRO A 158 -13.00 -17.96 7.82
C PRO A 158 -13.31 -17.52 6.39
N LEU A 159 -13.29 -18.47 5.45
CA LEU A 159 -13.45 -18.20 4.01
C LEU A 159 -14.89 -18.44 3.51
N MET A 160 -15.80 -18.86 4.39
CA MET A 160 -17.20 -19.07 4.00
C MET A 160 -17.99 -17.77 3.98
N LYS A 161 -18.87 -17.67 2.98
CA LYS A 161 -19.89 -16.62 2.89
C LYS A 161 -20.77 -16.63 4.14
N LYS A 162 -21.19 -15.46 4.59
CA LYS A 162 -21.98 -15.35 5.81
C LYS A 162 -23.48 -15.53 5.54
N PRO A 163 -24.21 -16.20 6.44
CA PRO A 163 -25.65 -16.46 6.28
C PRO A 163 -26.53 -15.27 6.71
N TYR A 164 -25.93 -14.13 7.08
CA TYR A 164 -26.63 -12.96 7.61
C TYR A 164 -26.48 -11.74 6.70
N LYS A 165 -27.28 -10.70 6.96
CA LYS A 165 -27.21 -9.44 6.21
C LYS A 165 -25.83 -8.80 6.35
N GLU A 166 -25.31 -8.35 5.22
CA GLU A 166 -24.02 -7.71 5.10
C GLU A 166 -24.20 -6.28 4.58
N ARG A 167 -23.31 -5.38 4.99
CA ARG A 167 -23.22 -4.01 4.45
C ARG A 167 -21.76 -3.70 4.20
N GLU A 168 -21.39 -3.59 2.93
CA GLU A 168 -20.06 -3.13 2.54
C GLU A 168 -19.91 -1.65 2.90
N MET A 169 -18.83 -1.31 3.59
CA MET A 169 -18.62 0.05 4.10
C MET A 169 -17.59 0.80 3.27
N VAL A 170 -16.41 0.19 3.10
CA VAL A 170 -15.24 0.84 2.49
C VAL A 170 -14.46 -0.16 1.66
N GLU A 171 -14.03 0.23 0.46
CA GLU A 171 -13.07 -0.53 -0.36
C GLU A 171 -11.68 0.11 -0.29
N ILE A 172 -10.66 -0.68 0.05
CA ILE A 172 -9.25 -0.25 0.17
C ILE A 172 -8.44 -0.92 -0.93
N GLY A 173 -7.67 -0.13 -1.69
CA GLY A 173 -6.80 -0.62 -2.78
C GLY A 173 -7.14 -0.15 -4.18
N ASN A 174 -8.07 0.80 -4.32
CA ASN A 174 -8.33 1.54 -5.56
C ASN A 174 -7.85 3.00 -5.49
N GLU A 175 -7.03 3.36 -4.49
CA GLU A 175 -6.58 4.75 -4.36
C GLU A 175 -5.85 5.17 -5.63
N PRO A 176 -6.22 6.30 -6.26
CA PRO A 176 -5.48 6.84 -7.38
C PRO A 176 -4.02 7.04 -6.97
N LEU A 177 -3.08 6.58 -7.81
CA LEU A 177 -1.64 6.88 -7.68
C LEU A 177 -1.34 8.39 -7.50
N GLU A 178 -2.30 9.24 -7.84
CA GLU A 178 -2.25 10.70 -7.74
C GLU A 178 -2.41 11.21 -6.31
N GLU A 179 -3.12 10.48 -5.43
CA GLU A 179 -3.31 10.84 -4.01
C GLU A 179 -2.09 10.47 -3.14
N LEU A 180 -1.27 9.51 -3.59
CA LEU A 180 0.05 9.18 -3.00
C LEU A 180 1.16 10.20 -3.37
N GLY A 181 0.79 11.38 -3.90
CA GLY A 181 1.74 12.46 -4.21
C GLY A 181 2.65 12.21 -5.42
N PHE A 182 2.48 11.10 -6.14
CA PHE A 182 3.27 10.72 -7.31
C PHE A 182 2.49 10.89 -8.62
N SER A 183 2.12 12.13 -8.94
CA SER A 183 1.57 12.42 -10.27
C SER A 183 2.66 12.28 -11.35
N PHE A 184 2.59 11.20 -12.13
CA PHE A 184 3.42 11.00 -13.34
C PHE A 184 3.27 12.14 -14.35
N LYS A 185 2.12 12.83 -14.38
CA LYS A 185 1.92 14.05 -15.19
C LYS A 185 2.77 15.21 -14.67
N LYS A 186 2.89 15.38 -13.35
CA LYS A 186 3.75 16.40 -12.72
C LYS A 186 5.23 16.06 -12.91
N LEU A 187 5.60 14.77 -12.79
CA LEU A 187 6.96 14.28 -13.08
C LEU A 187 7.32 14.47 -14.56
N ARG A 188 6.42 14.11 -15.50
CA ARG A 188 6.62 14.31 -16.95
C ARG A 188 6.69 15.79 -17.34
N ARG A 189 5.83 16.66 -16.79
CA ARG A 189 5.91 18.12 -17.01
C ARG A 189 7.20 18.72 -16.46
N LEU A 190 7.68 18.23 -15.31
CA LEU A 190 8.91 18.72 -14.69
C LEU A 190 10.16 18.21 -15.44
N VAL A 191 10.18 16.95 -15.88
CA VAL A 191 11.26 16.37 -16.71
C VAL A 191 11.30 17.06 -18.09
N ARG A 192 10.15 17.37 -18.68
CA ARG A 192 10.07 18.14 -19.95
C ARG A 192 10.53 19.60 -19.79
N ARG A 193 10.24 20.27 -18.67
CA ARG A 193 10.68 21.67 -18.42
C ARG A 193 12.14 21.82 -17.99
N THR A 194 12.74 20.79 -17.39
CA THR A 194 14.10 20.89 -16.79
C THR A 194 15.15 20.00 -17.45
N GLY A 195 14.75 19.15 -18.40
CA GLY A 195 15.64 18.27 -19.15
C GLY A 195 16.38 17.21 -18.34
N ARG A 196 16.15 17.10 -17.02
CA ARG A 196 16.86 16.15 -16.14
C ARG A 196 15.93 15.54 -15.09
N ILE A 197 16.07 14.23 -14.90
CA ILE A 197 15.40 13.46 -13.87
C ILE A 197 16.02 13.85 -12.51
N LEU A 198 15.35 14.71 -11.74
CA LEU A 198 15.70 14.89 -10.33
C LEU A 198 15.20 13.66 -9.55
N SER A 199 16.09 13.04 -8.77
CA SER A 199 15.72 11.93 -7.92
C SER A 199 14.69 12.35 -6.85
N PRO A 200 13.82 11.44 -6.37
CA PRO A 200 12.82 11.74 -5.34
C PRO A 200 13.40 12.43 -4.10
N ALA A 201 14.64 12.09 -3.73
CA ALA A 201 15.38 12.73 -2.63
C ALA A 201 15.59 14.25 -2.82
N ALA A 202 15.84 14.70 -4.06
CA ALA A 202 16.01 16.12 -4.37
C ALA A 202 14.69 16.92 -4.32
N HIS A 203 13.55 16.25 -4.47
CA HIS A 203 12.23 16.86 -4.34
C HIS A 203 11.87 17.12 -2.87
N ILE A 204 12.13 16.14 -1.99
CA ILE A 204 11.88 16.24 -0.54
C ILE A 204 12.73 17.35 0.08
N ALA A 205 14.00 17.45 -0.30
CA ALA A 205 14.93 18.48 0.15
C ALA A 205 14.45 19.92 -0.14
N ARG A 206 13.67 20.12 -1.21
CA ARG A 206 13.14 21.43 -1.61
C ARG A 206 11.96 21.91 -0.77
N LYS A 207 11.20 20.99 -0.18
CA LYS A 207 10.04 21.31 0.68
C LYS A 207 10.44 21.70 2.10
N MET A 208 11.59 21.23 2.59
CA MET A 208 12.05 21.43 3.97
C MET A 208 12.89 22.71 4.19
N ILE A 209 13.07 23.56 3.18
CA ILE A 209 13.87 24.80 3.29
C ILE A 209 12.93 26.01 3.29
N PRO A 210 13.01 26.92 4.30
CA PRO A 210 12.21 28.14 4.36
C PRO A 210 12.36 29.01 3.10
N HIS A 211 11.27 29.67 2.69
CA HIS A 211 11.18 30.39 1.40
C HIS A 211 12.28 31.44 1.19
N ARG A 212 12.79 32.04 2.27
CA ARG A 212 13.81 33.11 2.23
C ARG A 212 15.22 32.65 1.80
N HIS A 213 15.48 31.33 1.76
CA HIS A 213 16.78 30.79 1.32
C HIS A 213 16.74 30.03 -0.02
N LYS A 214 15.57 29.92 -0.66
CA LYS A 214 15.38 29.12 -1.90
C LYS A 214 16.04 29.72 -3.15
N ARG A 215 16.32 31.03 -3.17
CA ARG A 215 16.75 31.74 -4.39
C ARG A 215 18.26 31.74 -4.66
N LYS A 216 19.11 31.20 -3.78
CA LYS A 216 20.59 31.26 -3.94
C LYS A 216 21.31 29.90 -3.94
N LEU A 217 20.59 28.77 -4.02
CA LEU A 217 21.22 27.44 -3.91
C LEU A 217 21.04 26.60 -5.18
N THR A 218 22.16 26.11 -5.71
CA THR A 218 22.23 25.18 -6.84
C THR A 218 21.73 23.78 -6.46
N GLY A 219 21.35 22.97 -7.45
CA GLY A 219 20.88 21.59 -7.22
C GLY A 219 21.87 20.69 -6.47
N ARG A 220 23.18 20.97 -6.57
CA ARG A 220 24.23 20.28 -5.80
C ARG A 220 24.25 20.69 -4.31
N GLN A 221 23.94 21.95 -4.01
CA GLN A 221 23.86 22.43 -2.63
C GLN A 221 22.60 21.89 -1.92
N LEU A 222 21.48 21.77 -2.66
CA LEU A 222 20.25 21.15 -2.15
C LEU A 222 20.41 19.65 -1.85
N ALA A 223 21.13 18.93 -2.71
CA ALA A 223 21.45 17.51 -2.47
C ALA A 223 22.36 17.30 -1.24
N ARG A 224 23.28 18.24 -0.96
CA ARG A 224 24.10 18.24 0.27
C ARG A 224 23.27 18.47 1.53
N ILE A 225 22.26 19.33 1.48
CA ILE A 225 21.35 19.60 2.62
C ILE A 225 20.43 18.40 2.87
N ALA A 226 19.92 17.76 1.81
CA ALA A 226 19.10 16.55 1.90
C ALA A 226 19.81 15.39 2.63
N CYS A 227 21.12 15.28 2.43
CA CYS A 227 21.94 14.26 3.09
C CYS A 227 22.11 14.47 4.60
N LYS A 228 21.68 15.61 5.16
CA LYS A 228 21.68 15.81 6.63
C LYS A 228 20.51 15.11 7.34
N GLY A 229 19.47 14.66 6.61
CA GLY A 229 18.29 14.01 7.19
C GLY A 229 18.28 12.48 7.17
N MET A 230 19.25 11.85 6.50
CA MET A 230 19.40 10.39 6.42
C MET A 230 20.87 10.07 6.67
N LYS A 231 21.22 9.66 7.91
CA LYS A 231 22.59 9.36 8.39
C LYS A 231 23.66 10.26 7.74
N CYS A 232 23.83 11.46 8.30
CA CYS A 232 24.83 12.44 7.87
C CYS A 232 26.18 11.78 7.60
N PHE A 233 26.61 11.74 6.34
CA PHE A 233 28.00 11.41 6.04
C PHE A 233 28.90 12.57 6.52
N PRO A 234 30.06 12.28 7.14
CA PRO A 234 30.93 13.32 7.67
C PRO A 234 31.39 14.31 6.59
N PRO A 235 31.63 15.58 6.95
CA PRO A 235 32.12 16.61 6.03
C PRO A 235 33.36 16.12 5.27
N GLY A 236 33.39 16.34 3.95
CA GLY A 236 34.46 15.83 3.07
C GLY A 236 34.12 14.52 2.35
N SER A 237 32.99 13.88 2.66
CA SER A 237 32.53 12.70 1.93
C SER A 237 32.19 13.00 0.46
N LYS A 238 32.56 12.11 -0.46
CA LYS A 238 32.33 12.25 -1.91
C LYS A 238 31.47 11.11 -2.46
N LEU A 239 30.42 11.43 -3.24
CA LEU A 239 29.66 10.43 -3.97
C LEU A 239 30.39 10.01 -5.24
N ILE A 240 30.44 8.71 -5.51
CA ILE A 240 31.12 8.13 -6.67
C ILE A 240 30.17 7.16 -7.37
N HIS A 241 29.97 7.36 -8.67
CA HIS A 241 29.16 6.47 -9.50
C HIS A 241 30.08 5.67 -10.42
N LYS A 242 29.96 4.34 -10.41
CA LYS A 242 30.75 3.45 -11.26
C LYS A 242 29.84 2.44 -11.95
N LYS A 243 30.18 2.11 -13.19
CA LYS A 243 29.67 0.93 -13.87
C LYS A 243 30.66 -0.21 -13.61
N GLU A 244 30.19 -1.27 -12.98
CA GLU A 244 30.99 -2.46 -12.67
C GLU A 244 30.28 -3.67 -13.25
N GLY A 245 30.84 -4.23 -14.33
CA GLY A 245 30.20 -5.28 -15.12
C GLY A 245 28.80 -4.88 -15.58
N HIS A 246 27.80 -5.68 -15.18
CA HIS A 246 26.38 -5.46 -15.47
C HIS A 246 25.67 -4.59 -14.43
N PHE A 247 26.38 -3.80 -13.63
CA PHE A 247 25.74 -2.99 -12.59
C PHE A 247 26.14 -1.52 -12.68
N TYR A 248 25.17 -0.65 -12.43
CA TYR A 248 25.43 0.72 -11.99
C TYR A 248 25.44 0.73 -10.47
N LYS A 249 26.58 1.12 -9.88
CA LYS A 249 26.77 1.22 -8.43
C LYS A 249 27.04 2.68 -8.03
N THR A 250 26.45 3.09 -6.92
CA THR A 250 26.71 4.39 -6.28
C THR A 250 27.34 4.13 -4.92
N TYR A 251 28.50 4.72 -4.70
CA TYR A 251 29.25 4.67 -3.46
C TYR A 251 29.32 6.05 -2.81
N VAL A 252 29.58 6.06 -1.51
CA VAL A 252 30.12 7.22 -0.78
C VAL A 252 31.54 6.91 -0.34
N ARG A 253 32.47 7.81 -0.63
CA ARG A 253 33.82 7.83 -0.07
C ARG A 253 33.81 8.71 1.16
N LEU A 254 34.11 8.15 2.32
CA LEU A 254 34.24 8.87 3.57
C LEU A 254 35.58 9.64 3.63
N PRO A 255 35.75 10.63 4.53
CA PRO A 255 36.98 11.41 4.64
C PRO A 255 38.21 10.57 4.96
N ASN A 256 38.03 9.47 5.70
CA ASN A 256 39.07 8.47 5.97
C ASN A 256 39.40 7.56 4.76
N GLY A 257 38.86 7.86 3.57
CA GLY A 257 39.10 7.12 2.34
C GLY A 257 38.22 5.89 2.14
N LYS A 258 37.47 5.43 3.15
CA LYS A 258 36.64 4.23 3.09
C LYS A 258 35.46 4.41 2.12
N MET A 259 35.20 3.38 1.31
CA MET A 259 34.10 3.35 0.35
C MET A 259 32.92 2.54 0.91
N GLN A 260 31.70 3.06 0.79
CA GLN A 260 30.47 2.36 1.18
C GLN A 260 29.46 2.38 0.03
N LEU A 261 28.91 1.20 -0.33
CA LEU A 261 27.89 1.08 -1.37
C LEU A 261 26.55 1.58 -0.85
N LEU A 262 25.92 2.51 -1.57
CA LEU A 262 24.60 3.06 -1.25
C LEU A 262 23.49 2.48 -2.12
N TYR A 263 23.81 2.17 -3.38
CA TYR A 263 22.81 1.74 -4.35
C TYR A 263 23.45 0.91 -5.46
N GLN A 264 22.76 -0.15 -5.89
CA GLN A 264 23.15 -0.98 -7.02
C GLN A 264 21.92 -1.27 -7.90
N LYS A 265 22.08 -1.11 -9.21
CA LYS A 265 21.06 -1.44 -10.22
C LYS A 265 21.65 -2.32 -11.30
N SER A 266 20.98 -3.42 -11.61
CA SER A 266 21.35 -4.31 -12.72
C SER A 266 21.04 -3.67 -14.07
N ILE A 267 21.95 -3.89 -15.02
CA ILE A 267 21.85 -3.57 -16.42
C ILE A 267 21.54 -4.89 -17.11
N ALA A 268 20.26 -5.27 -17.10
CA ALA A 268 19.84 -6.45 -17.85
C ALA A 268 20.21 -6.24 -19.34
N PRO A 269 20.91 -7.17 -20.00
CA PRO A 269 21.07 -7.12 -21.44
C PRO A 269 19.68 -7.17 -22.07
N LYS A 270 19.42 -6.30 -23.05
CA LYS A 270 18.18 -6.36 -23.83
C LYS A 270 18.09 -7.79 -24.42
N PRO A 271 16.96 -8.50 -24.27
CA PRO A 271 16.80 -9.80 -24.91
C PRO A 271 17.01 -9.62 -26.42
N LYS A 272 17.85 -10.47 -27.03
CA LYS A 272 18.02 -10.48 -28.48
C LYS A 272 16.63 -10.63 -29.11
N PRO A 273 16.30 -9.86 -30.16
CA PRO A 273 15.03 -10.02 -30.86
C PRO A 273 14.92 -11.48 -31.30
N LYS A 274 13.82 -12.15 -30.93
CA LYS A 274 13.55 -13.51 -31.38
C LYS A 274 13.50 -13.48 -32.92
N PRO A 275 14.12 -14.44 -33.63
CA PRO A 275 13.97 -14.55 -35.07
C PRO A 275 12.47 -14.63 -35.40
N HIS A 276 12.04 -13.82 -36.37
CA HIS A 276 10.66 -13.85 -36.83
C HIS A 276 10.32 -15.26 -37.31
N PRO A 277 9.20 -15.86 -36.85
CA PRO A 277 8.75 -17.11 -37.43
C PRO A 277 8.42 -16.87 -38.90
N GLN A 278 9.03 -17.66 -39.79
CA GLN A 278 8.69 -17.66 -41.20
C GLN A 278 7.19 -17.92 -41.33
N LYS A 279 6.45 -16.90 -41.78
CA LYS A 279 5.01 -17.01 -42.04
C LYS A 279 4.81 -17.98 -43.20
N LYS A 280 4.37 -19.20 -42.91
CA LYS A 280 3.70 -20.03 -43.92
C LYS A 280 2.48 -19.25 -44.42
N ARG A 281 2.45 -18.94 -45.71
CA ARG A 281 1.30 -18.33 -46.39
C ARG A 281 0.12 -19.30 -46.28
N VAL A 282 -0.82 -19.00 -45.40
CA VAL A 282 -2.17 -19.56 -45.46
C VAL A 282 -3.02 -18.51 -46.16
N HIS A 283 -3.59 -18.84 -47.32
CA HIS A 283 -4.59 -18.02 -47.98
C HIS A 283 -5.81 -17.88 -47.06
N ARG A 284 -5.95 -16.72 -46.42
CA ARG A 284 -7.20 -16.33 -45.75
C ARG A 284 -8.03 -15.50 -46.73
N LYS A 285 -9.29 -15.89 -46.91
CA LYS A 285 -10.32 -15.09 -47.58
C LYS A 285 -10.44 -13.71 -46.88
N PRO A 286 -10.76 -12.63 -47.61
CA PRO A 286 -10.84 -11.29 -47.02
C PRO A 286 -12.01 -11.20 -46.03
N HIS A 287 -11.72 -10.77 -44.81
CA HIS A 287 -12.76 -10.34 -43.86
C HIS A 287 -13.25 -8.93 -44.20
N PRO A 288 -14.55 -8.62 -44.02
CA PRO A 288 -15.08 -7.30 -44.24
C PRO A 288 -14.51 -6.31 -43.20
N ARG A 289 -14.17 -5.10 -43.65
CA ARG A 289 -13.71 -4.02 -42.76
C ARG A 289 -14.90 -3.55 -41.90
N PRO A 290 -14.71 -3.32 -40.59
CA PRO A 290 -15.74 -2.71 -39.77
C PRO A 290 -15.97 -1.26 -40.24
N LYS A 291 -17.23 -0.90 -40.46
CA LYS A 291 -17.65 0.48 -40.74
C LYS A 291 -17.48 1.33 -39.47
N PRO A 292 -17.11 2.62 -39.58
CA PRO A 292 -17.00 3.50 -38.42
C PRO A 292 -18.39 3.77 -37.81
N LEU A 293 -18.50 3.66 -36.49
CA LEU A 293 -19.67 4.09 -35.72
C LEU A 293 -19.65 5.62 -35.56
N CYS A 294 -20.65 6.30 -36.11
CA CYS A 294 -20.93 7.70 -35.82
C CYS A 294 -21.73 7.81 -34.52
N VAL A 295 -21.23 8.60 -33.57
CA VAL A 295 -21.91 8.90 -32.30
C VAL A 295 -22.38 10.35 -32.34
N CYS A 296 -23.70 10.57 -32.36
CA CYS A 296 -24.30 11.89 -32.19
C CYS A 296 -24.72 12.09 -30.72
N ILE A 297 -24.26 13.18 -30.11
CA ILE A 297 -24.60 13.56 -28.75
C ILE A 297 -25.75 14.56 -28.80
N THR A 298 -26.89 14.23 -28.19
CA THR A 298 -28.00 15.17 -27.98
C THR A 298 -28.21 15.43 -26.50
N LYS A 299 -28.96 16.48 -26.17
CA LYS A 299 -29.20 16.96 -24.80
C LYS A 299 -29.93 15.95 -23.88
N GLN A 300 -30.36 14.79 -24.37
CA GLN A 300 -31.05 13.75 -23.58
C GLN A 300 -30.21 12.47 -23.38
N GLY A 301 -28.92 12.48 -23.73
CA GLY A 301 -28.00 11.37 -23.49
C GLY A 301 -27.59 10.59 -24.75
N VAL A 302 -26.56 9.75 -24.61
CA VAL A 302 -25.89 9.06 -25.73
C VAL A 302 -26.65 7.77 -26.09
N LYS A 303 -27.15 7.67 -27.33
CA LYS A 303 -27.57 6.40 -27.95
C LYS A 303 -26.59 6.02 -29.05
N VAL A 304 -26.14 4.77 -29.03
CA VAL A 304 -25.35 4.15 -30.09
C VAL A 304 -26.34 3.51 -31.08
N ILE A 305 -26.24 3.83 -32.37
CA ILE A 305 -26.95 3.14 -33.46
C ILE A 305 -25.92 2.28 -34.20
#